data_AF-A0A432PSU9-F1
#
_entry.id   AF-A0A432PSU9-F1
#
_cell.length_a   1.000
_cell.length_b   1.000
_cell.length_c   1.000
_cell.angle_alpha   90.00
_cell.angle_beta   90.00
_cell.angle_gamma   90.00
#
_symmetry.space_group_name_H-M   'P 1'
#
loop_
_entity.id
_entity.type
_entity.pdbx_description
1 polymer ?
#
loop_
_entity_poly.entity_id
_entity_poly.type
_entity_poly.pdbx_seq_one_letter_code
_entity_poly.pdbx_strand_id
1 'polypeptide(L)'
;MRARTATIMISLALLAGCVPTQQDYDAAVTLLQGSARARNEVVRDCSKGFDANDRRVAGIVTNVSDKDAPKVACQRYLSAMVSGRVTYQDFLDIKAHRFSPKLIKIFQGR
;
A
#
# COMPACT_ATOMS: atom_id res chain seq x y z
N MET A 1 33.54 -17.86 21.69
CA MET A 1 32.99 -16.53 21.34
C MET A 1 32.30 -16.46 19.96
N ARG A 2 32.69 -17.26 18.95
CA ARG A 2 32.09 -17.23 17.60
C ARG A 2 30.68 -17.84 17.46
N ALA A 3 30.26 -18.71 18.37
CA ALA A 3 28.94 -19.33 18.31
C ALA A 3 27.80 -18.37 18.74
N ARG A 4 28.08 -17.42 19.65
CA ARG A 4 27.08 -16.46 20.14
C ARG A 4 26.68 -15.43 19.08
N THR A 5 27.59 -15.03 18.20
CA THR A 5 27.31 -14.06 17.12
C THR A 5 26.45 -14.67 16.01
N ALA A 6 26.62 -15.96 15.71
CA ALA A 6 25.80 -16.66 14.72
C ALA A 6 24.33 -16.79 15.16
N THR A 7 24.08 -17.05 16.44
CA THR A 7 22.70 -17.16 16.97
C THR A 7 21.95 -15.82 16.96
N ILE A 8 22.66 -14.70 17.15
CA ILE A 8 22.06 -13.35 17.12
C ILE A 8 21.66 -12.95 15.69
N MET A 9 22.43 -13.33 14.67
CA MET A 9 22.08 -12.99 13.28
C MET A 9 20.87 -13.76 12.76
N ILE A 10 20.66 -15.00 13.22
CA ILE A 10 19.51 -15.82 12.81
C ILE A 10 18.20 -15.30 13.44
N SER A 11 18.24 -14.80 14.68
CA SER A 11 17.07 -14.21 15.34
C SER A 11 16.66 -12.86 14.74
N LEU A 12 17.60 -12.07 14.22
CA LEU A 12 17.31 -10.83 13.49
C LEU A 12 16.61 -11.07 12.13
N ALA A 13 16.94 -12.17 11.44
CA ALA A 13 16.32 -12.50 10.15
C ALA A 13 14.84 -12.91 10.28
N LEU A 14 14.46 -13.53 11.40
CA LEU A 14 13.07 -13.93 11.69
C LEU A 14 12.16 -12.74 12.02
N LEU A 15 12.72 -11.61 12.46
CA LEU A 15 11.98 -10.36 12.73
C LEU A 15 11.69 -9.54 11.46
N ALA A 16 12.32 -9.84 10.33
CA ALA A 16 12.06 -9.17 9.06
C ALA A 16 10.77 -9.66 8.35
N GLY A 17 10.07 -10.65 8.91
CA GLY A 17 9.03 -11.44 8.24
C GLY A 17 7.65 -10.80 8.00
N CYS A 18 7.43 -9.50 8.17
CA CYS A 18 6.11 -8.88 7.94
C CYS A 18 6.08 -7.75 6.89
N VAL A 19 7.23 -7.37 6.33
CA VAL A 19 7.32 -6.29 5.35
C VAL A 19 7.73 -6.87 4.00
N PRO A 20 6.92 -6.72 2.92
CA PRO A 20 7.29 -7.17 1.59
C PRO A 20 8.61 -6.54 1.17
N THR A 21 9.46 -7.30 0.48
CA THR A 21 10.70 -6.77 -0.09
C THR A 21 10.42 -5.89 -1.31
N GLN A 22 11.44 -5.16 -1.79
CA GLN A 22 11.33 -4.42 -3.05
C GLN A 22 11.02 -5.36 -4.24
N GLN A 23 11.62 -6.55 -4.26
CA GLN A 23 11.34 -7.56 -5.29
C GLN A 23 9.87 -8.01 -5.26
N ASP A 24 9.29 -8.20 -4.07
CA ASP A 24 7.87 -8.54 -3.93
C ASP A 24 6.96 -7.41 -4.43
N TYR A 25 7.33 -6.16 -4.13
CA TYR A 25 6.64 -4.97 -4.62
C TYR A 25 6.68 -4.91 -6.17
N ASP A 26 7.86 -5.05 -6.77
CA ASP A 26 8.02 -4.97 -8.23
C ASP A 26 7.26 -6.10 -8.95
N ALA A 27 7.28 -7.32 -8.38
CA ALA A 27 6.50 -8.44 -8.88
C ALA A 27 4.98 -8.16 -8.80
N ALA A 28 4.52 -7.58 -7.70
CA ALA A 28 3.11 -7.18 -7.54
C ALA A 28 2.72 -6.10 -8.54
N VAL A 29 3.54 -5.06 -8.74
CA VAL A 29 3.30 -4.01 -9.73
C VAL A 29 3.22 -4.61 -11.14
N THR A 30 4.13 -5.51 -11.48
CA THR A 30 4.14 -6.21 -12.79
C THR A 30 2.85 -7.01 -13.02
N LEU A 31 2.39 -7.76 -12.00
CA LEU A 31 1.11 -8.47 -12.06
C LEU A 31 -0.07 -7.52 -12.29
N LEU A 32 -0.10 -6.39 -11.59
CA LEU A 32 -1.17 -5.41 -11.65
C LEU A 32 -1.19 -4.65 -12.98
N GLN A 33 -0.03 -4.41 -13.60
CA GLN A 33 0.07 -3.87 -14.95
C GLN A 33 -0.53 -4.83 -15.99
N GLY A 34 -0.26 -6.13 -15.86
CA GLY A 34 -0.72 -7.15 -16.81
C GLY A 34 -2.16 -7.65 -16.63
N SER A 35 -2.77 -7.46 -15.46
CA SER A 35 -4.05 -8.11 -15.13
C SER A 35 -5.12 -7.14 -14.61
N ALA A 36 -6.14 -6.88 -15.42
CA ALA A 36 -7.34 -6.15 -14.99
C ALA A 36 -8.09 -6.89 -13.86
N ARG A 37 -8.10 -8.23 -13.90
CA ARG A 37 -8.71 -9.04 -12.84
C ARG A 37 -7.98 -8.86 -11.50
N ALA A 38 -6.65 -8.89 -11.51
CA ALA A 38 -5.86 -8.66 -10.30
C ALA A 38 -6.11 -7.26 -9.73
N ARG A 39 -6.21 -6.24 -10.59
CA ARG A 39 -6.54 -4.87 -10.16
C ARG A 39 -7.91 -4.79 -9.47
N ASN A 40 -8.93 -5.42 -10.05
CA ASN A 40 -10.27 -5.44 -9.47
C ASN A 40 -10.30 -6.16 -8.11
N GLU A 41 -9.56 -7.25 -7.97
CA GLU A 41 -9.41 -7.99 -6.73
C GLU A 41 -8.79 -7.12 -5.63
N VAL A 42 -7.67 -6.46 -5.95
CA VAL A 42 -6.98 -5.57 -5.01
C VAL A 42 -7.86 -4.41 -4.57
N VAL A 43 -8.59 -3.77 -5.49
CA VAL A 43 -9.52 -2.68 -5.13
C VAL A 43 -10.61 -3.21 -4.19
N ARG A 44 -11.18 -4.38 -4.50
CA ARG A 44 -12.24 -4.98 -3.69
C ARG A 44 -11.75 -5.25 -2.27
N ASP A 45 -10.57 -5.83 -2.12
CA ASP A 45 -10.06 -6.23 -0.81
C ASP A 45 -9.53 -5.03 -0.02
N CYS A 46 -8.87 -4.07 -0.68
CA CYS A 46 -8.50 -2.80 -0.07
C CYS A 46 -9.73 -2.05 0.48
N SER A 47 -10.84 -2.02 -0.26
CA SER A 47 -12.04 -1.29 0.15
C SER A 47 -12.74 -1.88 1.39
N LYS A 48 -12.52 -3.16 1.69
CA LYS A 48 -13.13 -3.84 2.85
C LYS A 48 -12.46 -3.44 4.17
N GLY A 49 -11.22 -2.98 4.13
CA GLY A 49 -10.44 -2.66 5.34
C GLY A 49 -10.81 -1.36 6.03
N PHE A 50 -11.73 -0.56 5.47
CA PHE A 50 -12.07 0.77 5.99
C PHE A 50 -13.18 0.69 7.05
N ASP A 51 -12.85 1.13 8.26
CA ASP A 51 -13.84 1.37 9.31
C ASP A 51 -14.62 2.68 9.06
N ALA A 52 -15.50 3.06 10.00
CA ALA A 52 -16.32 4.27 9.86
C ALA A 52 -15.49 5.57 9.85
N ASN A 53 -14.42 5.63 10.64
CA ASN A 53 -13.53 6.79 10.70
C ASN A 53 -12.69 6.88 9.42
N ASP A 54 -12.15 5.75 8.96
CA ASP A 54 -11.38 5.67 7.71
C ASP A 54 -12.21 6.12 6.51
N ARG A 55 -13.49 5.71 6.44
CA ARG A 55 -14.43 6.13 5.39
C ARG A 55 -14.58 7.64 5.34
N ARG A 56 -14.77 8.27 6.50
CA ARG A 56 -14.90 9.73 6.61
C ARG A 56 -13.62 10.45 6.21
N VAL A 57 -12.46 10.00 6.71
CA VAL A 57 -11.16 10.58 6.37
C VAL A 57 -10.90 10.42 4.87
N ALA A 58 -11.17 9.25 4.31
CA ALA A 58 -11.06 9.01 2.88
C ALA A 58 -11.99 9.92 2.08
N GLY A 59 -13.22 10.15 2.53
CA GLY A 59 -14.18 11.06 1.89
C GLY A 59 -13.64 12.48 1.78
N ILE A 60 -13.05 13.00 2.86
CA ILE A 60 -12.39 14.31 2.89
C ILE A 60 -11.23 14.37 1.89
N VAL A 61 -10.34 13.37 1.90
CA VAL A 61 -9.13 13.40 1.06
C VAL A 61 -9.47 13.16 -0.41
N THR A 62 -10.44 12.29 -0.70
CA THR A 62 -10.82 11.95 -2.07
C THR A 62 -11.88 12.88 -2.67
N ASN A 63 -12.50 13.72 -1.84
CA ASN A 63 -13.60 14.62 -2.21
C ASN A 63 -14.79 13.86 -2.84
N VAL A 64 -15.19 12.74 -2.23
CA VAL A 64 -16.40 11.97 -2.59
C VAL A 64 -17.18 11.57 -1.33
N SER A 65 -18.36 10.95 -1.50
CA SER A 65 -19.16 10.47 -0.38
C SER A 65 -18.40 9.43 0.47
N ASP A 66 -18.62 9.40 1.78
CA ASP A 66 -18.02 8.40 2.70
C ASP A 66 -18.29 6.95 2.26
N LYS A 67 -19.42 6.72 1.57
CA LYS A 67 -19.80 5.42 1.02
C LYS A 67 -18.88 4.98 -0.12
N ASP A 68 -18.53 5.90 -1.01
CA ASP A 68 -17.75 5.62 -2.21
C ASP A 68 -16.24 5.78 -1.97
N ALA A 69 -15.87 6.51 -0.91
CA ALA A 69 -14.51 6.88 -0.61
C ALA A 69 -13.51 5.71 -0.51
N PRO A 70 -13.81 4.57 0.14
CA PRO A 70 -12.87 3.44 0.16
C PRO A 70 -12.51 2.95 -1.24
N LYS A 71 -13.53 2.76 -2.10
CA LYS A 71 -13.34 2.30 -3.48
C LYS A 71 -12.52 3.31 -4.28
N VAL A 72 -12.85 4.59 -4.19
CA VAL A 72 -12.14 5.66 -4.91
C VAL A 72 -10.70 5.79 -4.44
N ALA A 73 -10.44 5.74 -3.14
CA ALA A 73 -9.09 5.80 -2.57
C ALA A 73 -8.23 4.63 -3.07
N CYS A 74 -8.73 3.40 -2.97
CA CYS A 74 -8.05 2.20 -3.43
C CYS A 74 -7.78 2.24 -4.95
N GLN A 75 -8.74 2.70 -5.75
CA GLN A 75 -8.57 2.86 -7.19
C GLN A 75 -7.51 3.89 -7.56
N ARG A 76 -7.52 5.07 -6.92
CA ARG A 76 -6.54 6.13 -7.18
C ARG A 76 -5.13 5.69 -6.80
N TYR A 77 -4.98 5.05 -5.64
CA TYR A 77 -3.71 4.51 -5.20
C TYR A 77 -3.18 3.43 -6.14
N LEU A 78 -4.01 2.45 -6.48
CA LEU A 78 -3.64 1.38 -7.39
C LEU A 78 -3.28 1.90 -8.78
N SER A 79 -4.02 2.88 -9.29
CA SER A 79 -3.73 3.51 -10.58
C SER A 79 -2.38 4.23 -10.56
N ALA A 80 -2.05 4.91 -9.45
CA ALA A 80 -0.77 5.56 -9.28
C ALA A 80 0.39 4.55 -9.11
N MET A 81 0.15 3.41 -8.48
CA MET A 81 1.10 2.30 -8.39
C MET A 81 1.42 1.71 -9.76
N VAL A 82 0.38 1.36 -10.53
CA VAL A 82 0.52 0.80 -11.88
C VAL A 82 1.21 1.80 -12.84
N SER A 83 0.95 3.10 -12.66
CA SER A 83 1.59 4.17 -13.47
C SER A 83 2.99 4.57 -13.00
N GLY A 84 3.57 3.90 -11.99
CA GLY A 84 4.89 4.24 -11.44
C GLY A 84 4.96 5.53 -10.63
N ARG A 85 3.81 6.16 -10.32
CA ARG A 85 3.76 7.36 -9.46
C ARG A 85 3.89 7.01 -7.98
N VAL A 86 3.60 5.77 -7.58
CA VAL A 86 3.90 5.24 -6.24
C VAL A 86 5.17 4.39 -6.34
N THR A 87 6.11 4.65 -5.44
CA THR A 87 7.36 3.88 -5.29
C THR A 87 7.22 2.86 -4.17
N TYR A 88 8.18 1.94 -4.06
CA TYR A 88 8.28 1.04 -2.91
C TYR A 88 8.34 1.80 -1.58
N GLN A 89 9.08 2.93 -1.53
CA GLN A 89 9.14 3.75 -0.32
C GLN A 89 7.78 4.36 0.03
N ASP A 90 7.02 4.87 -0.95
CA ASP A 90 5.66 5.37 -0.73
C ASP A 90 4.72 4.25 -0.21
N PHE A 91 4.89 3.02 -0.70
CA PHE A 91 4.14 1.85 -0.23
C PHE A 91 4.46 1.54 1.25
N LEU A 92 5.74 1.56 1.62
CA LEU A 92 6.16 1.40 3.01
C LEU A 92 5.63 2.53 3.91
N ASP A 93 5.63 3.76 3.41
CA ASP A 93 5.14 4.91 4.15
C ASP A 93 3.63 4.82 4.41
N ILE A 94 2.83 4.37 3.44
CA ILE A 94 1.40 4.10 3.66
C ILE A 94 1.20 3.00 4.72
N LYS A 95 1.95 1.90 4.65
CA LYS A 95 1.88 0.84 5.67
C LYS A 95 2.24 1.34 7.07
N ALA A 96 3.08 2.36 7.17
CA ALA A 96 3.47 3.02 8.41
C ALA A 96 2.57 4.22 8.77
N HIS A 97 1.45 4.45 8.06
CA HIS A 97 0.56 5.61 8.22
C HIS A 97 1.26 6.98 8.05
N ARG A 98 2.36 7.03 7.29
CA ARG A 98 3.10 8.25 6.95
C ARG A 98 2.63 8.78 5.60
N PHE A 99 1.68 9.71 5.59
CA PHE A 99 1.17 10.30 4.36
C PHE A 99 1.98 11.54 3.94
N SER A 100 2.76 11.40 2.88
CA SER A 100 3.48 12.52 2.25
C SER A 100 2.53 13.41 1.44
N PRO A 101 2.89 14.68 1.15
CA PRO A 101 2.11 15.53 0.26
C PRO A 101 1.88 14.92 -1.12
N LYS A 102 2.83 14.12 -1.61
CA LYS A 102 2.71 13.36 -2.86
C LYS A 102 1.58 12.34 -2.79
N LEU A 103 1.51 11.56 -1.71
CA LEU A 103 0.45 10.57 -1.50
C LEU A 103 -0.92 11.24 -1.37
N ILE A 104 -1.01 12.34 -0.64
CA ILE A 104 -2.27 13.11 -0.50
C ILE A 104 -2.77 13.58 -1.87
N LYS A 105 -1.87 14.09 -2.74
CA LYS A 105 -2.23 14.49 -4.11
C LYS A 105 -2.77 13.33 -4.94
N ILE A 106 -2.13 12.15 -4.86
CA ILE A 106 -2.61 10.92 -5.50
C ILE A 106 -4.04 10.60 -5.07
N PHE A 107 -4.32 10.63 -3.76
CA PHE A 107 -5.67 10.38 -3.26
C PHE A 107 -6.66 11.48 -3.63
N GLN A 108 -6.22 12.72 -3.83
CA GLN A 108 -7.03 13.82 -4.39
C GLN A 108 -7.24 13.73 -5.90
N GLY A 109 -6.54 12.82 -6.59
CA GLY A 109 -6.66 12.63 -8.04
C GLY A 109 -5.84 13.63 -8.88
N ARG A 110 -4.77 14.21 -8.32
CA ARG A 110 -3.89 15.18 -9.00
C ARG A 110 -2.41 14.90 -8.76
#